data_AF-A0A3N1SVJ6-F1
#
_entry.id   AF-A0A3N1SVJ6-F1
#
_cell.length_a   1.000
_cell.length_b   1.000
_cell.length_c   1.000
_cell.angle_alpha   90.00
_cell.angle_beta   90.00
_cell.angle_gamma   90.00
#
_symmetry.space_group_name_H-M   'P 1'
#
loop_
_entity.id
_entity.type
_entity.pdbx_description
1 polymer ?
#
loop_
_entity_poly.entity_id
_entity_poly.type
_entity_poly.pdbx_seq_one_letter_code
_entity_poly.pdbx_strand_id
1 'polypeptide(L)' 'MSCPTGKIRYRDRLAAAIALASTSRSTASRREEARTYRCRQCRGWHLTSKPAEEPTDVA' A
#
# COMPACT_ATOMS: atom_id res chain seq x y z
N MET A 1 -9.62 15.38 1.07
CA MET A 1 -9.69 14.98 -0.35
C MET A 1 -9.50 13.47 -0.48
N SER A 2 -10.52 12.77 -0.97
CA SER A 2 -10.47 11.37 -1.40
C SER A 2 -9.65 11.21 -2.68
N CYS A 3 -9.07 10.03 -2.90
CA CYS A 3 -8.39 9.68 -4.15
C CYS A 3 -9.43 9.18 -5.17
N PRO A 4 -9.32 9.51 -6.48
CA PRO A 4 -10.26 8.99 -7.50
C PRO A 4 -10.26 7.46 -7.60
N THR A 5 -9.16 6.81 -7.20
CA THR A 5 -9.08 5.34 -7.10
C THR A 5 -9.93 4.73 -5.98
N GLY A 6 -10.57 5.53 -5.12
CA GLY A 6 -11.29 5.08 -3.93
C GLY A 6 -10.39 4.63 -2.77
N LYS A 7 -9.07 4.57 -2.97
CA LYS A 7 -8.12 4.13 -1.95
C LYS A 7 -7.90 5.17 -0.85
N ILE A 8 -7.66 4.67 0.37
CA ILE A 8 -7.26 5.47 1.53
C ILE A 8 -5.96 6.22 1.20
N ARG A 9 -6.02 7.55 1.27
CA ARG A 9 -4.88 8.44 0.99
C ARG A 9 -4.12 8.76 2.27
N TYR A 10 -2.85 8.38 2.31
CA TYR A 10 -1.90 8.85 3.32
C TYR A 10 -1.14 10.08 2.81
N ARG A 11 -0.85 11.01 3.71
CA ARG A 11 -0.18 12.28 3.37
C ARG A 11 1.25 12.05 2.88
N ASP A 12 1.97 11.17 3.57
CA ASP A 12 3.38 10.87 3.34
C ASP A 12 3.66 9.36 3.47
N ARG A 13 4.89 8.98 3.12
CA ARG A 13 5.34 7.59 3.12
C ARG A 13 5.35 6.99 4.52
N LEU A 14 5.67 7.78 5.55
CA LEU A 14 5.78 7.31 6.92
C LEU A 14 4.39 6.92 7.45
N ALA A 15 3.39 7.78 7.26
CA ALA A 15 2.01 7.47 7.62
C ALA A 15 1.50 6.20 6.93
N ALA A 16 1.83 6.01 5.63
CA ALA A 16 1.48 4.80 4.91
C ALA A 16 2.21 3.56 5.46
N ALA A 17 3.49 3.68 5.82
CA ALA A 17 4.28 2.57 6.37
C ALA A 17 3.76 2.13 7.75
N ILE A 18 3.40 3.07 8.61
CA ILE A 18 2.77 2.79 9.92
C ILE A 18 1.45 2.05 9.73
N ALA A 19 0.62 2.49 8.78
CA ALA A 19 -0.63 1.82 8.46
C ALA A 19 -0.40 0.39 7.95
N LEU A 20 0.56 0.20 7.04
CA LEU A 20 0.94 -1.13 6.53
C LEU A 20 1.34 -2.09 7.66
N ALA A 21 2.21 -1.66 8.57
CA ALA A 21 2.64 -2.44 9.73
C ALA A 21 1.50 -2.70 10.75
N SER A 22 0.44 -1.90 10.73
CA SER A 22 -0.74 -2.10 11.56
C SER A 22 -1.71 -3.10 10.94
N THR A 23 -1.84 -3.10 9.61
CA THR A 23 -2.67 -4.05 8.86
C THR A 23 -2.11 -5.47 8.90
N SER A 24 -0.79 -5.66 8.80
CA SER A 24 -0.16 -6.99 8.86
C SER A 24 -0.36 -7.72 10.19
N ARG A 25 -0.66 -7.00 11.28
CA ARG A 25 -0.93 -7.57 12.61
C ARG A 25 -2.39 -7.99 12.82
N SER A 26 -3.27 -7.66 11.88
CA SER A 26 -4.71 -7.94 12.01
C SER A 26 -5.05 -9.29 11.36
N THR A 27 -5.16 -10.35 12.18
CA THR A 27 -5.55 -11.71 11.76
C THR A 27 -6.95 -11.80 11.14
N ALA A 28 -7.75 -10.74 11.22
CA ALA A 28 -9.12 -10.67 10.70
C ALA A 28 -9.22 -10.17 9.25
N SER A 29 -8.17 -9.60 8.66
CA SER A 29 -8.23 -9.08 7.29
C SER A 29 -7.93 -10.18 6.28
N ARG A 30 -8.93 -10.60 5.48
CA ARG A 30 -8.72 -11.47 4.30
C ARG A 30 -7.78 -10.88 3.24
N ARG A 31 -7.46 -9.59 3.36
CA ARG A 31 -6.60 -8.87 2.41
C ARG A 31 -5.39 -8.34 3.16
N GLU A 32 -4.25 -8.98 2.93
CA GLU A 32 -2.97 -8.50 3.44
C GLU A 32 -2.43 -7.46 2.47
N GLU A 33 -2.35 -6.22 2.94
CA GLU A 33 -1.62 -5.18 2.25
C GLU A 33 -0.12 -5.51 2.34
N ALA A 34 0.58 -5.49 1.20
CA ALA A 34 1.96 -5.96 1.11
C ALA A 34 2.97 -4.82 0.98
N ARG A 35 2.58 -3.67 0.40
CA ARG A 35 3.49 -2.53 0.22
C ARG A 35 2.77 -1.18 0.11
N THR A 36 3.53 -0.10 0.30
CA THR A 36 3.11 1.28 0.02
C THR A 36 3.55 1.74 -1.37
N TYR A 37 2.79 2.58 -2.06
CA TYR A 37 3.21 3.25 -3.30
C TYR A 37 2.68 4.69 -3.40
N ARG A 38 3.38 5.54 -4.18
CA ARG A 38 2.94 6.90 -4.48
C ARG A 38 1.91 6.90 -5.61
N CYS A 39 0.77 7.50 -5.35
CA CYS A 39 -0.31 7.67 -6.32
C CYS A 39 0.02 8.76 -7.32
N ARG A 40 -0.10 8.49 -8.63
CA ARG A 40 0.08 9.51 -9.67
C ARG A 40 -1.11 10.48 -9.76
N GLN A 41 -2.32 10.03 -9.40
CA GLN A 41 -3.54 10.84 -9.49
C GLN A 41 -3.66 11.83 -8.32
N CYS A 42 -3.56 11.32 -7.08
CA CYS A 42 -3.75 12.16 -5.90
C CYS A 42 -2.41 12.69 -5.34
N ARG A 43 -1.26 12.17 -5.77
CA ARG A 43 0.09 12.48 -5.25
C ARG A 43 0.34 12.07 -3.80
N GLY A 44 -0.63 11.42 -3.14
CA GLY A 44 -0.48 10.81 -1.81
C GLY A 44 0.05 9.38 -1.87
N TRP A 45 0.10 8.73 -0.71
CA TRP A 45 0.56 7.35 -0.57
C TRP A 45 -0.61 6.40 -0.32
N HIS A 46 -0.53 5.20 -0.86
CA HIS A 46 -1.55 4.17 -0.75
C HIS A 46 -0.93 2.82 -0.44
N LEU A 47 -1.74 1.92 0.13
CA LEU A 47 -1.40 0.52 0.28
C LEU A 47 -1.82 -0.28 -0.96
N THR A 48 -1.11 -1.38 -1.21
CA THR A 48 -1.54 -2.41 -2.15
C THR A 48 -1.22 -3.80 -1.62
N SER A 49 -2.13 -4.74 -1.85
CA SER A 49 -1.93 -6.18 -1.61
C SER A 49 -1.08 -6.87 -2.69
N LYS A 50 -0.50 -6.11 -3.63
CA LYS A 50 0.37 -6.68 -4.65
C LYS A 50 1.78 -6.77 -4.06
N PRO A 51 2.40 -7.96 -4.01
CA PRO A 51 3.78 -8.07 -3.55
C PRO A 51 4.70 -7.23 -4.44
N ALA A 52 5.92 -6.97 -3.95
CA ALA A 52 6.97 -6.52 -4.86
C ALA A 52 7.17 -7.62 -5.91
N GLU A 53 7.29 -7.24 -7.16
CA GLU A 53 7.61 -8.20 -8.22
C GLU A 53 8.98 -8.78 -7.86
N GLU A 54 9.04 -10.08 -7.57
CA GLU A 54 10.31 -10.79 -7.42
C GLU A 54 11.08 -10.60 -8.73
N PRO A 55 12.36 -10.19 -8.70
CA PRO A 55 13.14 -10.07 -9.91
C PRO A 55 13.19 -11.45 -10.58
N THR A 56 12.52 -11.59 -11.73
CA THR A 56 12.61 -12.78 -12.56
C THR A 56 13.99 -12.81 -13.20
N ASP A 57 14.98 -13.29 -12.44
CA ASP A 57 16.28 -13.71 -12.95
C ASP A 57 16.35 -15.24 -12.83
N VAL A 58 15.77 -15.94 -13.81
CA VAL A 58 16.21 -17.29 -14.21
C VAL A 58 16.01 -17.40 -15.71
N ALA A 59 17.11 -17.74 -16.38
CA ALA A 59 17.35 -17.89 -17.81
C ALA A 59 16.40 -18.84 -18.55
#